data_AF-A0A2K8PAJ0-F1
#
_entry.id   AF-A0A2K8PAJ0-F1
#
_cell.length_a   1.000
_cell.length_b   1.000
_cell.length_c   1.000
_cell.angle_alpha   90.00
_cell.angle_beta   90.00
_cell.angle_gamma   90.00
#
_symmetry.space_group_name_H-M   'P 1'
#
loop_
_entity.id
_entity.type
_entity.pdbx_description
1 polymer ?
#
loop_
_entity_poly.entity_id
_entity_poly.type
_entity_poly.pdbx_seq_one_letter_code
_entity_poly.pdbx_strand_id
1 'polypeptide(L)'
;MTRRHGTGEPGDEAVDRWFVGHGRALADALGEALDIEAGLREVLVQSRHDDAEADLEAVLDEEAGLGAILPVGASADRTDRPATSRMRTAAEGFLHSVSPMDRLAVRGDPEVAAAGRALDKAVDLTLHLDDRRLVVERAIDLAQDLVLDLSRARDLDFDIVLTLDPELDRGLFHALETARSIGALGFLTNRDREDREDRDLVRALVHAYDLNLARARGLDTARAHAQDLNRVLDLAHVLSLRVIAARSDDDEAAAASDLARVLVAIRAEQVGRAIAGVLHREPPPLDKDAALAFLHDFTTADLRAAELQGIDLGGVYWSEHGTRWPAALDLDDLRRRSVETPAGSATWVVRRGTAEFREFAVL
;
A
#
# COMPACT_ATOMS: atom_id res chain seq x y z
N MET A 1 -2.44 -69.52 -25.92
CA MET A 1 -2.83 -68.43 -25.00
C MET A 1 -1.84 -67.29 -25.17
N THR A 2 -2.12 -66.36 -26.06
CA THR A 2 -1.29 -65.18 -26.36
C THR A 2 -2.02 -63.94 -25.83
N ARG A 3 -1.56 -63.40 -24.70
CA ARG A 3 -2.07 -62.14 -24.14
C ARG A 3 -1.52 -60.97 -24.96
N ARG A 4 -2.43 -60.21 -25.58
CA ARG A 4 -2.15 -58.93 -26.22
C ARG A 4 -1.80 -57.89 -25.15
N HIS A 5 -0.66 -57.23 -25.31
CA HIS A 5 -0.35 -56.00 -24.59
C HIS A 5 -1.30 -54.89 -25.03
N GLY A 6 -1.86 -54.20 -24.03
CA GLY A 6 -2.72 -53.05 -24.20
C GLY A 6 -1.97 -51.91 -24.88
N THR A 7 -2.61 -51.37 -25.90
CA THR A 7 -2.33 -50.08 -26.50
C THR A 7 -2.48 -48.99 -25.43
N GLY A 8 -1.40 -48.26 -25.15
CA GLY A 8 -1.47 -47.04 -24.33
C GLY A 8 -2.49 -46.08 -24.92
N GLU A 9 -3.36 -45.55 -24.07
CA GLU A 9 -4.40 -44.62 -24.48
C GLU A 9 -3.75 -43.32 -24.95
N PRO A 10 -4.08 -42.81 -26.15
CA PRO A 10 -3.48 -41.58 -26.70
C PRO A 10 -3.78 -40.30 -25.88
N GLY A 11 -4.59 -40.40 -24.82
CA GLY A 11 -4.87 -39.32 -23.88
C GLY A 11 -3.72 -39.05 -22.90
N ASP A 12 -3.03 -40.08 -22.42
CA ASP A 12 -1.94 -39.92 -21.43
C ASP A 12 -0.73 -39.21 -22.04
N GLU A 13 -0.35 -39.56 -23.28
CA GLU A 13 0.76 -38.89 -23.98
C GLU A 13 0.47 -37.42 -24.33
N ALA A 14 -0.81 -37.02 -24.41
CA ALA A 14 -1.18 -35.63 -24.63
C ALA A 14 -1.10 -34.82 -23.33
N VAL A 15 -1.52 -35.42 -22.22
CA VAL A 15 -1.45 -34.82 -20.88
C VAL A 15 0.00 -34.67 -20.42
N ASP A 16 0.84 -35.69 -20.64
CA ASP A 16 2.27 -35.63 -20.32
C ASP A 16 3.00 -34.55 -21.14
N ARG A 17 2.70 -34.44 -22.44
CA ARG A 17 3.26 -33.36 -23.27
C ARG A 17 2.79 -31.97 -22.84
N TRP A 18 1.56 -31.86 -22.34
CA TRP A 18 1.01 -30.61 -21.82
C TRP A 18 1.68 -30.18 -20.51
N PHE A 19 1.90 -31.11 -19.57
CA PHE A 19 2.63 -30.86 -18.33
C PHE A 19 4.11 -30.51 -18.57
N VAL A 20 4.79 -31.23 -19.46
CA VAL A 20 6.18 -30.92 -19.83
C VAL A 20 6.29 -29.56 -20.51
N GLY A 21 5.31 -29.18 -21.33
CA GLY A 21 5.24 -27.85 -21.95
C GLY A 21 5.04 -26.73 -20.94
N HIS A 22 4.10 -26.89 -19.99
CA HIS A 22 3.86 -25.89 -18.94
C HIS A 22 5.03 -25.78 -17.96
N GLY A 23 5.68 -26.90 -17.62
CA GLY A 23 6.85 -26.89 -16.75
C GLY A 23 8.03 -26.12 -17.35
N ARG A 24 8.27 -26.24 -18.67
CA ARG A 24 9.31 -25.47 -19.35
C ARG A 24 8.96 -23.98 -19.45
N ALA A 25 7.73 -23.65 -19.83
CA ALA A 25 7.29 -22.26 -19.90
C ALA A 25 7.37 -21.56 -18.53
N LEU A 26 7.04 -22.26 -17.45
CA LEU A 26 7.17 -21.74 -16.08
C LEU A 26 8.64 -21.59 -15.67
N ALA A 27 9.50 -22.55 -16.00
CA ALA A 27 10.92 -22.47 -15.70
C ALA A 27 11.62 -21.33 -16.47
N ASP A 28 11.24 -21.12 -17.73
CA ASP A 28 11.77 -20.04 -18.57
C ASP A 28 11.28 -18.67 -18.07
N ALA A 29 9.98 -18.54 -17.72
CA ALA A 29 9.42 -17.33 -17.14
C ALA A 29 10.01 -17.01 -15.75
N LEU A 30 10.26 -18.02 -14.92
CA LEU A 30 10.96 -17.86 -13.65
C LEU A 30 12.44 -17.51 -13.86
N GLY A 31 13.09 -18.02 -14.89
CA GLY A 31 14.48 -17.66 -15.24
C GLY A 31 14.62 -16.24 -15.78
N GLU A 32 13.60 -15.71 -16.47
CA GLU A 32 13.54 -14.31 -16.90
C GLU A 32 13.17 -13.36 -15.74
N ALA A 33 12.29 -13.79 -14.84
CA ALA A 33 11.84 -12.98 -13.70
C ALA A 33 12.84 -12.99 -12.52
N LEU A 34 13.53 -14.11 -12.31
CA LEU A 34 14.60 -14.24 -11.33
C LEU A 34 15.93 -14.08 -12.08
N ASP A 35 16.43 -12.85 -12.17
CA ASP A 35 17.84 -12.65 -12.50
C ASP A 35 18.67 -13.26 -11.36
N ILE A 36 19.01 -14.54 -11.49
CA ILE A 36 19.74 -15.32 -10.49
C ILE A 36 21.11 -14.67 -10.22
N GLU A 37 21.68 -13.95 -11.18
CA GLU A 37 22.93 -13.21 -10.98
C GLU A 37 22.73 -11.92 -10.18
N ALA A 38 21.62 -11.22 -10.36
CA ALA A 38 21.23 -10.09 -9.50
C ALA A 38 20.90 -10.58 -8.08
N GLY A 39 20.15 -11.69 -7.96
CA GLY A 39 19.85 -12.32 -6.67
C GLY A 39 21.10 -12.83 -5.95
N LEU A 40 22.05 -13.44 -6.66
CA LEU A 40 23.35 -13.84 -6.08
C LEU A 40 24.18 -12.63 -5.68
N ARG A 41 24.14 -11.53 -6.43
CA ARG A 41 24.78 -10.27 -6.03
C ARG A 41 24.14 -9.69 -4.77
N GLU A 42 22.82 -9.72 -4.66
CA GLU A 42 22.08 -9.24 -3.48
C GLU A 42 22.38 -10.11 -2.25
N VAL A 43 22.41 -11.44 -2.39
CA VAL A 43 22.80 -12.37 -1.31
C VAL A 43 24.26 -12.18 -0.89
N LEU A 44 25.18 -11.90 -1.82
CA LEU A 44 26.57 -11.59 -1.49
C LEU A 44 26.73 -10.22 -0.83
N VAL A 45 25.85 -9.27 -1.10
CA VAL A 45 25.79 -7.98 -0.38
C VAL A 45 25.22 -8.18 1.02
N GLN A 46 24.16 -9.00 1.17
CA GLN A 46 23.56 -9.36 2.46
C GLN A 46 24.58 -10.07 3.36
N SER A 47 25.29 -11.07 2.84
CA SER A 47 26.34 -11.78 3.58
C SER A 47 27.46 -10.85 4.05
N ARG A 48 27.85 -9.85 3.23
CA ARG A 48 28.85 -8.86 3.64
C ARG A 48 28.30 -7.85 4.64
N HIS A 49 26.99 -7.59 4.62
CA HIS A 49 26.32 -6.76 5.61
C HIS A 49 26.21 -7.50 6.95
N ASP A 50 25.81 -8.76 6.95
CA ASP A 50 25.72 -9.60 8.14
C ASP A 50 27.09 -9.79 8.79
N ASP A 51 28.14 -9.99 7.98
CA ASP A 51 29.53 -10.04 8.47
C ASP A 51 29.96 -8.68 9.08
N ALA A 52 29.55 -7.56 8.49
CA ALA A 52 29.85 -6.22 9.02
C ALA A 52 29.04 -5.88 10.28
N GLU A 53 27.81 -6.38 10.40
CA GLU A 53 26.94 -6.25 11.57
C GLU A 53 27.47 -7.09 12.73
N ALA A 54 27.89 -8.33 12.46
CA ALA A 54 28.55 -9.18 13.46
C ALA A 54 29.90 -8.59 13.92
N ASP A 55 30.67 -7.99 13.01
CA ASP A 55 31.90 -7.25 13.37
C ASP A 55 31.59 -6.00 14.21
N LEU A 56 30.49 -5.29 13.92
CA LEU A 56 30.02 -4.14 14.70
C LEU A 56 29.51 -4.55 16.09
N GLU A 57 28.75 -5.65 16.19
CA GLU A 57 28.29 -6.25 17.45
C GLU A 57 29.48 -6.74 18.30
N ALA A 58 30.51 -7.28 17.65
CA ALA A 58 31.74 -7.70 18.33
C ALA A 58 32.58 -6.50 18.85
N VAL A 59 32.50 -5.34 18.20
CA VAL A 59 33.23 -4.12 18.58
C VAL A 59 32.42 -3.26 19.57
N LEU A 60 31.11 -3.26 19.47
CA LEU A 60 30.18 -2.52 20.32
C LEU A 60 29.57 -3.48 21.33
N ASP A 61 30.18 -3.56 22.52
CA ASP A 61 29.57 -4.22 23.68
C ASP A 61 28.39 -3.35 24.19
N GLU A 62 27.24 -3.51 23.53
CA GLU A 62 26.03 -2.75 23.80
C GLU A 62 25.51 -3.01 25.23
N GLU A 63 25.74 -4.21 25.79
CA GLU A 63 25.39 -4.53 27.18
C GLU A 63 26.29 -3.80 28.19
N ALA A 64 27.60 -3.69 27.95
CA ALA A 64 28.50 -2.88 28.76
C ALA A 64 28.19 -1.37 28.64
N GLY A 65 27.78 -0.92 27.45
CA GLY A 65 27.36 0.46 27.21
C GLY A 65 26.06 0.83 27.92
N LEU A 66 25.03 -0.04 27.85
CA LEU A 66 23.74 0.15 28.50
C LEU A 66 23.82 -0.01 30.03
N GLY A 67 24.66 -0.91 30.53
CA GLY A 67 24.92 -1.09 31.96
C GLY A 67 25.57 0.13 32.63
N ALA A 68 26.30 0.95 31.86
CA ALA A 68 26.89 2.19 32.34
C ALA A 68 25.88 3.36 32.44
N ILE A 69 24.74 3.27 31.74
CA ILE A 69 23.76 4.35 31.62
C ILE A 69 22.55 4.16 32.54
N LEU A 70 22.19 2.91 32.89
CA LEU A 70 21.00 2.65 33.71
C LEU A 70 21.33 2.52 35.21
N PRO A 71 20.69 3.31 36.09
CA PRO A 71 20.82 3.14 37.54
C PRO A 71 20.17 1.81 37.95
N VAL A 72 20.96 0.96 38.60
CA VAL A 72 20.48 -0.32 39.14
C VAL A 72 19.48 -0.07 40.27
N GLY A 73 18.24 -0.48 40.04
CA GLY A 73 17.30 -0.88 41.09
C GLY A 73 16.10 0.05 41.33
N ALA A 74 14.95 -0.29 40.75
CA ALA A 74 13.65 -0.11 41.40
C ALA A 74 12.58 -1.02 40.76
N SER A 75 12.21 -2.05 41.52
CA SER A 75 10.96 -2.81 41.55
C SER A 75 9.96 -2.72 40.40
N ALA A 76 9.67 -3.91 39.89
CA ALA A 76 8.38 -4.34 39.38
C ALA A 76 7.21 -3.80 40.21
N ASP A 77 6.42 -2.91 39.62
CA ASP A 77 4.95 -2.89 39.67
C ASP A 77 4.46 -1.69 38.84
N ARG A 78 3.92 -1.92 37.63
CA ARG A 78 3.01 -0.99 36.90
C ARG A 78 2.58 -1.54 35.54
N THR A 79 1.41 -2.18 35.55
CA THR A 79 0.31 -2.03 34.58
C THR A 79 0.66 -1.85 33.09
N ASP A 80 0.59 -2.97 32.38
CA ASP A 80 0.81 -3.13 30.95
C ASP A 80 -0.45 -2.82 30.11
N ARG A 81 -1.01 -1.60 30.21
CA ARG A 81 -2.16 -1.15 29.37
C ARG A 81 -2.25 0.37 29.17
N PRO A 82 -1.61 0.93 28.13
CA PRO A 82 -2.17 2.13 27.47
C PRO A 82 -1.95 2.28 25.95
N ALA A 83 -1.13 1.46 25.27
CA ALA A 83 -0.67 1.76 23.90
C ALA A 83 -1.79 1.62 22.83
N THR A 84 -2.51 0.50 22.81
CA THR A 84 -3.57 0.22 21.82
C THR A 84 -4.78 1.16 21.94
N SER A 85 -5.13 1.57 23.16
CA SER A 85 -6.23 2.51 23.39
C SER A 85 -5.91 3.94 22.91
N ARG A 86 -4.63 4.36 22.95
CA ARG A 86 -4.21 5.69 22.47
C ARG A 86 -4.10 5.74 20.94
N MET A 87 -3.68 4.65 20.30
CA MET A 87 -3.63 4.57 18.84
C MET A 87 -5.03 4.67 18.23
N ARG A 88 -6.00 3.95 18.82
CA ARG A 88 -7.39 3.99 18.36
C ARG A 88 -8.03 5.37 18.48
N THR A 89 -7.80 6.08 19.60
CA THR A 89 -8.32 7.44 19.76
C THR A 89 -7.64 8.46 18.83
N ALA A 90 -6.36 8.25 18.50
CA ALA A 90 -5.66 9.09 17.51
C ALA A 90 -6.18 8.86 16.09
N ALA A 91 -6.38 7.60 15.69
CA ALA A 91 -6.95 7.24 14.39
C ALA A 91 -8.40 7.72 14.25
N GLU A 92 -9.22 7.55 15.29
CA GLU A 92 -10.58 8.12 15.36
C GLU A 92 -10.53 9.66 15.27
N GLY A 93 -9.64 10.32 16.01
CA GLY A 93 -9.46 11.77 15.90
C GLY A 93 -9.05 12.22 14.49
N PHE A 94 -8.19 11.46 13.81
CA PHE A 94 -7.78 11.71 12.44
C PHE A 94 -8.94 11.58 11.46
N LEU A 95 -9.75 10.51 11.58
CA LEU A 95 -10.96 10.29 10.78
C LEU A 95 -11.93 11.47 10.83
N HIS A 96 -12.12 12.06 12.00
CA HIS A 96 -12.98 13.23 12.18
C HIS A 96 -12.33 14.54 11.71
N SER A 97 -11.01 14.58 11.59
CA SER A 97 -10.28 15.76 11.12
C SER A 97 -10.29 15.91 9.60
N VAL A 98 -10.51 14.81 8.86
CA VAL A 98 -10.62 14.81 7.40
C VAL A 98 -12.10 14.85 7.03
N SER A 99 -12.49 15.79 6.17
CA SER A 99 -13.90 15.89 5.79
C SER A 99 -14.34 14.64 5.02
N PRO A 100 -15.61 14.21 5.12
CA PRO A 100 -16.10 13.09 4.32
C PRO A 100 -15.92 13.28 2.80
N MET A 101 -15.92 14.53 2.32
CA MET A 101 -15.65 14.84 0.91
C MET A 101 -14.20 14.55 0.55
N ASP A 102 -13.25 15.00 1.37
CA ASP A 102 -11.82 14.72 1.15
C ASP A 102 -11.56 13.21 1.24
N ARG A 103 -12.22 12.50 2.15
CA ARG A 103 -12.12 11.03 2.26
C ARG A 103 -12.60 10.33 0.98
N LEU A 104 -13.70 10.79 0.37
CA LEU A 104 -14.17 10.25 -0.92
C LEU A 104 -13.21 10.57 -2.06
N ALA A 105 -12.64 11.77 -2.09
CA ALA A 105 -11.65 12.15 -3.09
C ALA A 105 -10.38 11.29 -2.95
N VAL A 106 -9.86 11.13 -1.73
CA VAL A 106 -8.73 10.26 -1.41
C VAL A 106 -9.01 8.81 -1.80
N ARG A 107 -10.21 8.29 -1.53
CA ARG A 107 -10.61 6.93 -1.95
C ARG A 107 -10.63 6.77 -3.48
N GLY A 108 -10.96 7.83 -4.22
CA GLY A 108 -10.96 7.84 -5.68
C GLY A 108 -9.56 7.89 -6.31
N ASP A 109 -8.54 8.21 -5.52
CA ASP A 109 -7.16 8.22 -6.00
C ASP A 109 -6.70 6.80 -6.40
N PRO A 110 -6.05 6.63 -7.57
CA PRO A 110 -5.64 5.31 -8.06
C PRO A 110 -4.75 4.53 -7.10
N GLU A 111 -3.83 5.19 -6.40
CA GLU A 111 -2.88 4.54 -5.48
C GLU A 111 -3.59 4.08 -4.21
N VAL A 112 -4.43 4.95 -3.63
CA VAL A 112 -5.25 4.61 -2.46
C VAL A 112 -6.24 3.51 -2.78
N ALA A 113 -6.89 3.57 -3.94
CA ALA A 113 -7.83 2.54 -4.38
C ALA A 113 -7.12 1.19 -4.61
N ALA A 114 -5.89 1.19 -5.14
CA ALA A 114 -5.09 -0.02 -5.28
C ALA A 114 -4.68 -0.60 -3.91
N ALA A 115 -4.18 0.24 -3.01
CA ALA A 115 -3.82 -0.17 -1.65
C ALA A 115 -5.03 -0.70 -0.86
N GLY A 116 -6.19 -0.04 -0.97
CA GLY A 116 -7.44 -0.47 -0.35
C GLY A 116 -7.89 -1.85 -0.84
N ARG A 117 -7.87 -2.10 -2.15
CA ARG A 117 -8.18 -3.42 -2.71
C ARG A 117 -7.21 -4.51 -2.23
N ALA A 118 -5.93 -4.18 -2.09
CA ALA A 118 -4.93 -5.11 -1.57
C ALA A 118 -5.18 -5.43 -0.08
N LEU A 119 -5.60 -4.44 0.71
CA LEU A 119 -6.04 -4.65 2.10
C LEU A 119 -7.30 -5.52 2.17
N ASP A 120 -8.32 -5.25 1.34
CA ASP A 120 -9.55 -6.06 1.31
C ASP A 120 -9.25 -7.53 1.02
N LYS A 121 -8.39 -7.82 0.03
CA LYS A 121 -7.93 -9.19 -0.28
C LYS A 121 -7.23 -9.83 0.92
N ALA A 122 -6.38 -9.08 1.61
CA ALA A 122 -5.67 -9.55 2.80
C ALA A 122 -6.62 -9.90 3.95
N VAL A 123 -7.65 -9.07 4.16
CA VAL A 123 -8.67 -9.32 5.18
C VAL A 123 -9.54 -10.51 4.80
N ASP A 124 -9.91 -10.65 3.53
CA ASP A 124 -10.66 -11.81 3.04
C ASP A 124 -9.93 -13.13 3.32
N LEU A 125 -8.59 -13.15 3.19
CA LEU A 125 -7.76 -14.31 3.56
C LEU A 125 -7.95 -14.70 5.03
N THR A 126 -8.01 -13.72 5.95
CA THR A 126 -8.20 -14.00 7.39
C THR A 126 -9.56 -14.62 7.70
N LEU A 127 -10.59 -14.35 6.88
CA LEU A 127 -11.94 -14.86 7.07
C LEU A 127 -12.13 -16.29 6.55
N HIS A 128 -11.23 -16.74 5.67
CA HIS A 128 -11.32 -18.05 5.00
C HIS A 128 -10.26 -19.05 5.47
N LEU A 129 -9.66 -18.81 6.65
CA LEU A 129 -8.62 -19.67 7.23
C LEU A 129 -9.07 -21.13 7.48
N ASP A 130 -10.38 -21.39 7.51
CA ASP A 130 -10.96 -22.72 7.72
C ASP A 130 -10.90 -23.63 6.47
N ASP A 131 -10.68 -23.08 5.27
CA ASP A 131 -10.55 -23.85 4.02
C ASP A 131 -9.09 -23.85 3.54
N ARG A 132 -8.34 -24.88 3.94
CA ARG A 132 -6.90 -25.00 3.69
C ARG A 132 -6.49 -24.84 2.22
N ARG A 133 -7.28 -25.39 1.30
CA ARG A 133 -6.96 -25.32 -0.13
C ARG A 133 -7.13 -23.90 -0.64
N LEU A 134 -8.19 -23.22 -0.19
CA LEU A 134 -8.46 -21.83 -0.51
C LEU A 134 -7.39 -20.90 0.10
N VAL A 135 -6.93 -21.17 1.33
CA VAL A 135 -5.89 -20.38 2.00
C VAL A 135 -4.57 -20.41 1.22
N VAL A 136 -4.13 -21.59 0.78
CA VAL A 136 -2.86 -21.73 0.03
C VAL A 136 -2.98 -21.07 -1.35
N GLU A 137 -4.09 -21.29 -2.07
CA GLU A 137 -4.34 -20.65 -3.36
C GLU A 137 -4.35 -19.12 -3.24
N ARG A 138 -5.06 -18.59 -2.23
CA ARG A 138 -5.12 -17.15 -1.95
C ARG A 138 -3.79 -16.57 -1.47
N ALA A 139 -3.02 -17.31 -0.68
CA ALA A 139 -1.69 -16.88 -0.26
C ALA A 139 -0.71 -16.83 -1.44
N ILE A 140 -0.81 -17.77 -2.40
CA ILE A 140 -0.02 -17.75 -3.64
C ILE A 140 -0.43 -16.56 -4.51
N ASP A 141 -1.73 -16.35 -4.75
CA ASP A 141 -2.25 -15.20 -5.49
C ASP A 141 -1.71 -13.89 -4.89
N LEU A 142 -1.70 -13.81 -3.57
CA LEU A 142 -1.25 -12.65 -2.83
C LEU A 142 0.27 -12.47 -2.87
N ALA A 143 1.05 -13.54 -2.80
CA ALA A 143 2.50 -13.52 -3.01
C ALA A 143 2.86 -13.07 -4.42
N GLN A 144 2.10 -13.51 -5.44
CA GLN A 144 2.26 -13.06 -6.82
C GLN A 144 1.91 -11.58 -6.97
N ASP A 145 0.80 -11.13 -6.38
CA ASP A 145 0.43 -9.72 -6.33
C ASP A 145 1.55 -8.88 -5.67
N LEU A 146 2.13 -9.35 -4.55
CA LEU A 146 3.24 -8.69 -3.87
C LEU A 146 4.51 -8.62 -4.73
N VAL A 147 4.85 -9.68 -5.45
CA VAL A 147 6.00 -9.72 -6.36
C VAL A 147 5.79 -8.75 -7.54
N LEU A 148 4.57 -8.68 -8.07
CA LEU A 148 4.22 -7.72 -9.12
C LEU A 148 4.26 -6.28 -8.62
N ASP A 149 3.72 -6.01 -7.43
CA ASP A 149 3.80 -4.71 -6.76
C ASP A 149 5.26 -4.30 -6.55
N LEU A 150 6.13 -5.24 -6.14
CA LEU A 150 7.55 -4.98 -5.88
C LEU A 150 8.32 -4.71 -7.17
N SER A 151 8.02 -5.48 -8.21
CA SER A 151 8.63 -5.27 -9.53
C SER A 151 8.28 -3.89 -10.07
N ARG A 152 7.02 -3.48 -9.95
CA ARG A 152 6.58 -2.12 -10.32
C ARG A 152 7.26 -1.04 -9.47
N ALA A 153 7.38 -1.27 -8.16
CA ALA A 153 8.05 -0.33 -7.27
C ALA A 153 9.53 -0.15 -7.64
N ARG A 154 10.21 -1.24 -7.99
CA ARG A 154 11.59 -1.25 -8.47
C ARG A 154 11.73 -0.56 -9.83
N ASP A 155 10.86 -0.87 -10.78
CA ASP A 155 10.85 -0.21 -12.10
C ASP A 155 10.67 1.30 -11.96
N LEU A 156 9.75 1.74 -11.09
CA LEU A 156 9.56 3.16 -10.76
C LEU A 156 10.78 3.77 -10.07
N ASP A 157 11.41 3.08 -9.12
CA ASP A 157 12.66 3.55 -8.50
C ASP A 157 13.77 3.68 -9.54
N PHE A 158 13.95 2.71 -10.44
CA PHE A 158 14.96 2.77 -11.52
C PHE A 158 14.68 3.88 -12.53
N ASP A 159 13.46 4.02 -13.04
CA ASP A 159 13.08 5.09 -13.98
C ASP A 159 13.25 6.48 -13.35
N ILE A 160 12.95 6.62 -12.06
CA ILE A 160 13.10 7.90 -11.35
C ILE A 160 14.58 8.16 -10.98
N VAL A 161 15.37 7.16 -10.60
CA VAL A 161 16.83 7.30 -10.35
C VAL A 161 17.57 7.71 -11.62
N LEU A 162 17.19 7.18 -12.79
CA LEU A 162 17.79 7.59 -14.07
C LEU A 162 17.42 9.02 -14.48
N THR A 163 16.41 9.62 -13.85
CA THR A 163 15.92 10.98 -14.17
C THR A 163 16.18 12.02 -13.09
N LEU A 164 16.47 11.61 -11.84
CA LEU A 164 16.87 12.49 -10.75
C LEU A 164 18.40 12.61 -10.70
N ASP A 165 18.92 13.73 -11.21
CA ASP A 165 20.30 14.14 -11.01
C ASP A 165 20.39 14.99 -9.71
N PRO A 166 21.11 14.55 -8.67
CA PRO A 166 21.32 15.33 -7.45
C PRO A 166 22.00 16.69 -7.70
N GLU A 167 22.76 16.83 -8.79
CA GLU A 167 23.33 18.11 -9.21
C GLU A 167 22.28 19.04 -9.82
N LEU A 168 21.24 18.48 -10.45
CA LEU A 168 20.12 19.24 -11.00
C LEU A 168 19.28 19.88 -9.89
N ASP A 169 19.05 19.19 -8.77
CA ASP A 169 18.27 19.75 -7.64
C ASP A 169 19.00 20.94 -6.98
N ARG A 170 20.31 20.77 -6.72
CA ARG A 170 21.17 21.84 -6.21
C ARG A 170 21.30 22.99 -7.21
N GLY A 171 21.38 22.67 -8.50
CA GLY A 171 21.42 23.63 -9.60
C GLY A 171 20.12 24.44 -9.73
N LEU A 172 18.96 23.80 -9.64
CA LEU A 172 17.65 24.45 -9.65
C LEU A 172 17.47 25.35 -8.44
N PHE A 173 17.84 24.91 -7.24
CA PHE A 173 17.79 25.73 -6.03
C PHE A 173 18.66 27.00 -6.17
N HIS A 174 19.92 26.85 -6.60
CA HIS A 174 20.81 27.98 -6.81
C HIS A 174 20.34 28.92 -7.93
N ALA A 175 19.82 28.39 -9.04
CA ALA A 175 19.27 29.19 -10.13
C ALA A 175 18.07 30.02 -9.65
N LEU A 176 17.23 29.46 -8.78
CA LEU A 176 16.05 30.11 -8.23
C LEU A 176 16.41 31.20 -7.22
N GLU A 177 17.42 30.96 -6.36
CA GLU A 177 17.98 31.97 -5.46
C GLU A 177 18.64 33.13 -6.22
N THR A 178 19.37 32.80 -7.29
CA THR A 178 20.02 33.79 -8.16
C THR A 178 18.98 34.63 -8.91
N ALA A 179 17.96 34.01 -9.50
CA ALA A 179 16.88 34.70 -10.20
C ALA A 179 16.07 35.61 -9.26
N ARG A 180 15.82 35.18 -8.02
CA ARG A 180 15.19 36.02 -6.98
C ARG A 180 16.06 37.22 -6.62
N SER A 181 17.37 37.02 -6.50
CA SER A 181 18.33 38.08 -6.18
C SER A 181 18.43 39.12 -7.31
N ILE A 182 18.41 38.67 -8.57
CA ILE A 182 18.41 39.55 -9.75
C ILE A 182 17.09 40.33 -9.85
N GLY A 183 15.93 39.67 -9.68
CA GLY A 183 14.64 40.36 -9.69
C GLY A 183 14.49 41.39 -8.58
N ALA A 184 15.09 41.15 -7.41
CA ALA A 184 15.14 42.13 -6.31
C ALA A 184 15.99 43.37 -6.64
N LEU A 185 17.03 43.22 -7.46
CA LEU A 185 17.86 44.33 -7.95
C LEU A 185 17.20 45.07 -9.12
N GLY A 186 16.48 44.37 -10.01
CA GLY A 186 15.68 44.95 -11.10
C GLY A 186 14.60 45.91 -10.61
N PHE A 187 13.96 45.59 -9.48
CA PHE A 187 12.95 46.43 -8.81
C PHE A 187 13.47 47.83 -8.43
N LEU A 188 14.78 47.99 -8.23
CA LEU A 188 15.41 49.29 -7.92
C LEU A 188 15.71 50.14 -9.18
N THR A 189 15.62 49.58 -10.38
CA THR A 189 16.07 50.22 -11.63
C THR A 189 14.98 50.50 -12.67
N ASN A 190 13.71 50.23 -12.36
CA ASN A 190 12.51 50.66 -13.10
C ASN A 190 12.54 50.29 -14.60
N ARG A 191 12.58 48.99 -14.90
CA ARG A 191 12.57 48.45 -16.27
C ARG A 191 11.45 47.41 -16.47
N ASP A 192 10.26 47.92 -16.79
CA ASP A 192 9.01 47.16 -16.99
C ASP A 192 9.06 45.96 -17.98
N ARG A 193 10.07 45.89 -18.86
CA ARG A 193 10.22 44.80 -19.84
C ARG A 193 11.14 43.69 -19.33
N GLU A 194 12.29 44.03 -18.74
CA GLU A 194 13.17 43.05 -18.07
C GLU A 194 12.44 42.42 -16.88
N ASP A 195 11.61 43.19 -16.17
CA ASP A 195 10.77 42.70 -15.06
C ASP A 195 9.74 41.62 -15.46
N ARG A 196 9.31 41.53 -16.73
CA ARG A 196 8.40 40.45 -17.18
C ARG A 196 9.16 39.17 -17.49
N GLU A 197 10.28 39.27 -18.19
CA GLU A 197 11.12 38.13 -18.57
C GLU A 197 11.73 37.48 -17.32
N ASP A 198 12.15 38.28 -16.34
CA ASP A 198 12.65 37.80 -15.04
C ASP A 198 11.56 37.09 -14.22
N ARG A 199 10.32 37.61 -14.23
CA ARG A 199 9.18 36.96 -13.55
C ARG A 199 8.78 35.65 -14.20
N ASP A 200 8.83 35.57 -15.53
CA ASP A 200 8.52 34.34 -16.25
C ASP A 200 9.62 33.28 -16.04
N LEU A 201 10.88 33.70 -15.97
CA LEU A 201 12.01 32.82 -15.60
C LEU A 201 11.88 32.29 -14.16
N VAL A 202 11.57 33.17 -13.19
CA VAL A 202 11.33 32.74 -11.80
C VAL A 202 10.15 31.77 -11.73
N ARG A 203 9.06 32.00 -12.48
CA ARG A 203 7.91 31.08 -12.52
C ARG A 203 8.31 29.73 -13.12
N ALA A 204 9.09 29.73 -14.20
CA ALA A 204 9.58 28.50 -14.82
C ALA A 204 10.51 27.71 -13.89
N LEU A 205 11.38 28.40 -13.15
CA LEU A 205 12.28 27.77 -12.17
C LEU A 205 11.52 27.21 -10.96
N VAL A 206 10.53 27.95 -10.43
CA VAL A 206 9.64 27.44 -9.38
C VAL A 206 8.89 26.20 -9.86
N HIS A 207 8.34 26.24 -11.06
CA HIS A 207 7.65 25.08 -11.63
C HIS A 207 8.59 23.87 -11.81
N ALA A 208 9.82 24.10 -12.28
CA ALA A 208 10.82 23.03 -12.43
C ALA A 208 11.25 22.44 -11.08
N TYR A 209 11.42 23.29 -10.06
CA TYR A 209 11.73 22.86 -8.69
C TYR A 209 10.58 22.06 -8.08
N ASP A 210 9.34 22.53 -8.22
CA ASP A 210 8.15 21.83 -7.72
C ASP A 210 7.98 20.46 -8.41
N LEU A 211 8.25 20.38 -9.72
CA LEU A 211 8.24 19.12 -10.47
C LEU A 211 9.34 18.17 -9.98
N ASN A 212 10.54 18.68 -9.71
CA ASN A 212 11.65 17.87 -9.21
C ASN A 212 11.36 17.34 -7.80
N LEU A 213 10.81 18.18 -6.93
CA LEU A 213 10.39 17.79 -5.58
C LEU A 213 9.27 16.75 -5.61
N ALA A 214 8.31 16.89 -6.53
CA ALA A 214 7.26 15.89 -6.72
C ALA A 214 7.83 14.53 -7.15
N ARG A 215 8.86 14.52 -8.02
CA ARG A 215 9.56 13.29 -8.43
C ARG A 215 10.34 12.66 -7.28
N ALA A 216 11.07 13.46 -6.50
CA ALA A 216 11.81 12.98 -5.33
C ALA A 216 10.87 12.32 -4.31
N ARG A 217 9.71 12.92 -4.05
CA ARG A 217 8.68 12.31 -3.19
C ARG A 217 8.13 11.01 -3.77
N GLY A 218 7.89 10.93 -5.08
CA GLY A 218 7.46 9.71 -5.74
C GLY A 218 8.46 8.55 -5.57
N LEU A 219 9.76 8.86 -5.62
CA LEU A 219 10.84 7.90 -5.38
C LEU A 219 10.90 7.45 -3.92
N ASP A 220 10.78 8.36 -2.95
CA ASP A 220 10.72 7.99 -1.53
C ASP A 220 9.53 7.06 -1.24
N THR A 221 8.37 7.34 -1.86
CA THR A 221 7.19 6.46 -1.78
C THR A 221 7.46 5.09 -2.41
N ALA A 222 8.06 5.05 -3.61
CA ALA A 222 8.39 3.79 -4.29
C ALA A 222 9.38 2.93 -3.48
N ARG A 223 10.39 3.56 -2.87
CA ARG A 223 11.36 2.87 -1.99
C ARG A 223 10.73 2.34 -0.72
N ALA A 224 9.93 3.16 -0.04
CA ALA A 224 9.20 2.72 1.14
C ALA A 224 8.31 1.52 0.79
N HIS A 225 7.59 1.59 -0.34
CA HIS A 225 6.77 0.49 -0.83
C HIS A 225 7.58 -0.78 -1.11
N ALA A 226 8.73 -0.66 -1.79
CA ALA A 226 9.62 -1.81 -2.05
C ALA A 226 10.17 -2.43 -0.75
N GLN A 227 10.55 -1.60 0.23
CA GLN A 227 11.02 -2.08 1.54
C GLN A 227 9.92 -2.83 2.29
N ASP A 228 8.69 -2.33 2.27
CA ASP A 228 7.55 -3.02 2.90
C ASP A 228 7.32 -4.39 2.26
N LEU A 229 7.36 -4.44 0.93
CA LEU A 229 7.15 -5.68 0.18
C LEU A 229 8.27 -6.69 0.45
N ASN A 230 9.52 -6.26 0.53
CA ASN A 230 10.63 -7.11 0.96
C ASN A 230 10.39 -7.68 2.37
N ARG A 231 9.95 -6.84 3.33
CA ARG A 231 9.59 -7.32 4.68
C ARG A 231 8.47 -8.36 4.64
N VAL A 232 7.45 -8.17 3.79
CA VAL A 232 6.37 -9.16 3.61
C VAL A 232 6.95 -10.46 3.07
N LEU A 233 7.83 -10.40 2.07
CA LEU A 233 8.42 -11.58 1.45
C LEU A 233 9.33 -12.35 2.41
N ASP A 234 10.19 -11.65 3.15
CA ASP A 234 11.05 -12.27 4.17
C ASP A 234 10.22 -12.97 5.25
N LEU A 235 9.17 -12.30 5.72
CA LEU A 235 8.28 -12.88 6.72
C LEU A 235 7.46 -14.04 6.14
N ALA A 236 6.95 -13.91 4.91
CA ALA A 236 6.25 -14.98 4.22
C ALA A 236 7.17 -16.19 4.02
N HIS A 237 8.46 -15.98 3.76
CA HIS A 237 9.45 -17.04 3.66
C HIS A 237 9.67 -17.74 5.01
N VAL A 238 9.93 -16.98 6.08
CA VAL A 238 10.09 -17.52 7.44
C VAL A 238 8.85 -18.31 7.89
N LEU A 239 7.65 -17.79 7.62
CA LEU A 239 6.40 -18.45 7.99
C LEU A 239 6.10 -19.66 7.10
N SER A 240 6.46 -19.61 5.82
CA SER A 240 6.37 -20.78 4.91
C SER A 240 7.28 -21.92 5.40
N LEU A 241 8.48 -21.60 5.89
CA LEU A 241 9.36 -22.58 6.55
C LEU A 241 8.73 -23.15 7.83
N ARG A 242 7.99 -22.34 8.61
CA ARG A 242 7.24 -22.82 9.79
C ARG A 242 6.07 -23.72 9.40
N VAL A 243 5.36 -23.43 8.32
CA VAL A 243 4.30 -24.29 7.75
C VAL A 243 4.88 -25.63 7.30
N ILE A 244 5.99 -25.63 6.56
CA ILE A 244 6.67 -26.87 6.13
C ILE A 244 7.17 -27.68 7.33
N ALA A 245 7.61 -27.01 8.39
CA ALA A 245 8.07 -27.64 9.63
C ALA A 245 6.93 -28.03 10.59
N ALA A 246 5.68 -27.65 10.30
CA ALA A 246 4.52 -27.94 11.14
C ALA A 246 4.33 -29.45 11.26
N ARG A 247 4.13 -29.92 12.49
CA ARG A 247 3.97 -31.35 12.80
C ARG A 247 2.51 -31.74 13.01
N SER A 248 1.63 -30.74 13.05
CA SER A 248 0.20 -30.90 13.23
C SER A 248 -0.57 -29.88 12.40
N ASP A 249 -1.81 -30.24 12.11
CA ASP A 249 -2.81 -29.42 11.46
C ASP A 249 -3.08 -28.10 12.20
N ASP A 250 -3.00 -28.10 13.53
CA ASP A 250 -3.22 -26.92 14.36
C ASP A 250 -2.02 -25.94 14.27
N ASP A 251 -0.80 -26.45 14.16
CA ASP A 251 0.42 -25.64 13.99
C ASP A 251 0.44 -24.93 12.63
N GLU A 252 -0.03 -25.62 11.58
CA GLU A 252 -0.15 -25.06 10.24
C GLU A 252 -1.21 -23.94 10.19
N ALA A 253 -2.38 -24.17 10.79
CA ALA A 253 -3.44 -23.16 10.87
C ALA A 253 -3.00 -21.91 11.66
N ALA A 254 -2.25 -22.12 12.76
CA ALA A 254 -1.67 -21.02 13.53
C ALA A 254 -0.66 -20.20 12.71
N ALA A 255 0.24 -20.87 11.96
CA ALA A 255 1.21 -20.19 11.11
C ALA A 255 0.55 -19.43 9.95
N ALA A 256 -0.49 -19.99 9.33
CA ALA A 256 -1.26 -19.32 8.29
C ALA A 256 -2.01 -18.08 8.83
N SER A 257 -2.59 -18.18 10.02
CA SER A 257 -3.25 -17.07 10.70
C SER A 257 -2.27 -15.94 11.04
N ASP A 258 -1.07 -16.29 11.52
CA ASP A 258 -0.01 -15.32 11.79
C ASP A 258 0.43 -14.59 10.51
N LEU A 259 0.61 -15.32 9.40
CA LEU A 259 0.94 -14.72 8.10
C LEU A 259 -0.14 -13.74 7.64
N ALA A 260 -1.39 -14.16 7.67
CA ALA A 260 -2.52 -13.33 7.25
C ALA A 260 -2.63 -12.05 8.11
N ARG A 261 -2.41 -12.17 9.42
CA ARG A 261 -2.43 -11.02 10.35
C ARG A 261 -1.32 -10.01 10.06
N VAL A 262 -0.09 -10.47 9.81
CA VAL A 262 1.00 -9.52 9.52
C VAL A 262 0.82 -8.88 8.16
N LEU A 263 0.37 -9.64 7.17
CA LEU A 263 0.10 -9.08 5.86
C LEU A 263 -0.99 -8.00 5.91
N VAL A 264 -2.06 -8.24 6.66
CA VAL A 264 -3.10 -7.24 6.92
C VAL A 264 -2.52 -5.97 7.56
N ALA A 265 -1.61 -6.09 8.53
CA ALA A 265 -0.97 -4.94 9.15
C ALA A 265 -0.14 -4.13 8.14
N ILE A 266 0.63 -4.79 7.30
CA ILE A 266 1.46 -4.13 6.27
C ILE A 266 0.59 -3.46 5.21
N ARG A 267 -0.49 -4.12 4.75
CA ARG A 267 -1.42 -3.51 3.80
C ARG A 267 -2.17 -2.31 4.42
N ALA A 268 -2.48 -2.35 5.72
CA ALA A 268 -3.06 -1.20 6.42
C ALA A 268 -2.09 -0.01 6.48
N GLU A 269 -0.80 -0.25 6.73
CA GLU A 269 0.21 0.81 6.66
C GLU A 269 0.38 1.37 5.25
N GLN A 270 0.35 0.53 4.21
CA GLN A 270 0.41 0.98 2.82
C GLN A 270 -0.76 1.89 2.47
N VAL A 271 -1.97 1.57 2.94
CA VAL A 271 -3.14 2.46 2.85
C VAL A 271 -2.87 3.78 3.57
N GLY A 272 -2.33 3.75 4.79
CA GLY A 272 -1.96 4.95 5.54
C GLY A 272 -0.96 5.85 4.80
N ARG A 273 0.08 5.26 4.19
CA ARG A 273 1.06 5.99 3.37
C ARG A 273 0.44 6.59 2.11
N ALA A 274 -0.40 5.84 1.40
CA ALA A 274 -1.11 6.34 0.22
C ALA A 274 -2.02 7.53 0.58
N ILE A 275 -2.77 7.41 1.69
CA ILE A 275 -3.59 8.51 2.23
C ILE A 275 -2.70 9.73 2.57
N ALA A 276 -1.52 9.50 3.17
CA ALA A 276 -0.58 10.57 3.50
C ALA A 276 -0.09 11.32 2.25
N GLY A 277 0.19 10.57 1.18
CA GLY A 277 0.61 11.10 -0.11
C GLY A 277 -0.42 12.05 -0.70
N VAL A 278 -1.68 11.62 -0.75
CA VAL A 278 -2.80 12.40 -1.33
C VAL A 278 -3.16 13.61 -0.46
N LEU A 279 -3.21 13.44 0.87
CA LEU A 279 -3.57 14.53 1.79
C LEU A 279 -2.41 15.49 2.09
N HIS A 280 -1.19 15.18 1.65
CA HIS A 280 0.04 15.88 2.01
C HIS A 280 0.20 16.07 3.53
N ARG A 281 -0.28 15.09 4.30
CA ARG A 281 -0.33 15.11 5.76
C ARG A 281 -0.14 13.70 6.28
N GLU A 282 0.82 13.53 7.18
CA GLU A 282 1.08 12.24 7.80
C GLU A 282 -0.08 11.85 8.75
N PRO A 283 -0.80 10.74 8.49
CA PRO A 283 -1.79 10.21 9.41
C PRO A 283 -1.09 9.56 10.61
N PRO A 284 -1.76 9.45 11.77
CA PRO A 284 -1.31 8.52 12.79
C PRO A 284 -1.29 7.09 12.23
N PRO A 285 -0.53 6.15 12.83
CA PRO A 285 -0.55 4.75 12.42
C PRO A 285 -1.98 4.22 12.36
N LEU A 286 -2.39 3.78 11.17
CA LEU A 286 -3.72 3.21 10.94
C LEU A 286 -3.61 1.68 11.02
N ASP A 287 -4.34 1.09 11.96
CA ASP A 287 -4.56 -0.36 11.94
C ASP A 287 -5.57 -0.72 10.83
N LYS A 288 -5.79 -2.03 10.64
CA LYS A 288 -6.76 -2.58 9.68
C LYS A 288 -8.13 -1.93 9.79
N ASP A 289 -8.67 -1.85 11.02
CA ASP A 289 -10.04 -1.39 11.24
C ASP A 289 -10.14 0.12 10.98
N ALA A 290 -9.14 0.90 11.38
CA ALA A 290 -9.07 2.33 11.12
C ALA A 290 -8.90 2.64 9.62
N ALA A 291 -8.07 1.89 8.91
CA ALA A 291 -7.87 2.05 7.46
C ALA A 291 -9.18 1.73 6.70
N LEU A 292 -9.84 0.62 7.04
CA LEU A 292 -11.13 0.25 6.44
C LEU A 292 -12.22 1.26 6.80
N ALA A 293 -12.28 1.72 8.05
CA ALA A 293 -13.22 2.77 8.46
C ALA A 293 -12.97 4.06 7.65
N PHE A 294 -11.71 4.46 7.45
CA PHE A 294 -11.36 5.62 6.64
C PHE A 294 -11.87 5.51 5.21
N LEU A 295 -11.67 4.36 4.58
CA LEU A 295 -12.01 4.15 3.18
C LEU A 295 -13.50 3.85 2.94
N HIS A 296 -14.18 3.22 3.89
CA HIS A 296 -15.49 2.61 3.64
C HIS A 296 -16.60 3.11 4.56
N ASP A 297 -16.31 3.61 5.77
CA ASP A 297 -17.37 4.02 6.71
C ASP A 297 -17.81 5.48 6.52
N PHE A 298 -18.97 5.64 5.89
CA PHE A 298 -19.66 6.92 5.69
C PHE A 298 -21.02 6.95 6.40
N THR A 299 -21.24 6.06 7.37
CA THR A 299 -22.54 5.90 8.05
C THR A 299 -23.03 7.15 8.78
N THR A 300 -22.14 8.09 9.13
CA THR A 300 -22.48 9.37 9.78
C THR A 300 -22.08 10.59 8.94
N ALA A 301 -21.70 10.38 7.67
CA ALA A 301 -21.15 11.43 6.83
C ALA A 301 -22.20 12.39 6.27
N ASP A 302 -21.87 13.69 6.22
CA ASP A 302 -22.63 14.68 5.44
C ASP A 302 -21.98 14.86 4.06
N LEU A 303 -22.63 14.29 3.04
CA LEU A 303 -22.19 14.30 1.64
C LEU A 303 -23.03 15.23 0.76
N ARG A 304 -23.88 16.10 1.33
CA ARG A 304 -24.81 16.93 0.55
C ARG A 304 -24.14 17.84 -0.47
N ALA A 305 -22.90 18.26 -0.20
CA ALA A 305 -22.09 19.11 -1.07
C ALA A 305 -21.08 18.32 -1.93
N ALA A 306 -21.04 16.99 -1.83
CA ALA A 306 -20.08 16.17 -2.54
C ALA A 306 -20.46 16.00 -4.02
N GLU A 307 -19.49 16.17 -4.92
CA GLU A 307 -19.62 15.84 -6.33
C GLU A 307 -19.39 14.33 -6.52
N LEU A 308 -20.47 13.54 -6.46
CA LEU A 308 -20.36 12.07 -6.50
C LEU A 308 -20.35 11.49 -7.92
N GLN A 309 -20.51 12.31 -8.96
CA GLN A 309 -20.70 11.83 -10.33
C GLN A 309 -19.47 11.06 -10.82
N GLY A 310 -19.66 9.79 -11.20
CA GLY A 310 -18.59 8.91 -11.64
C GLY A 310 -17.72 8.32 -10.52
N ILE A 311 -17.97 8.66 -9.26
CA ILE A 311 -17.27 8.04 -8.12
C ILE A 311 -17.84 6.63 -7.91
N ASP A 312 -16.97 5.63 -7.88
CA ASP A 312 -17.33 4.26 -7.50
C ASP A 312 -17.68 4.22 -6.01
N LEU A 313 -18.88 3.77 -5.67
CA LEU A 313 -19.33 3.63 -4.28
C LEU A 313 -19.23 2.19 -3.77
N GLY A 314 -18.68 1.25 -4.55
CA GLY A 314 -18.54 -0.15 -4.14
C GLY A 314 -17.86 -0.32 -2.77
N GLY A 315 -18.48 -1.09 -1.87
CA GLY A 315 -17.97 -1.33 -0.51
C GLY A 315 -18.17 -0.17 0.47
N VAL A 316 -18.83 0.93 0.08
CA VAL A 316 -19.13 2.03 1.02
C VAL A 316 -20.27 1.62 1.96
N TYR A 317 -20.04 1.79 3.26
CA TYR A 317 -21.03 1.68 4.33
C TYR A 317 -21.74 3.03 4.49
N TRP A 318 -23.07 3.00 4.48
CA TRP A 318 -23.91 4.17 4.67
C TRP A 318 -25.13 3.84 5.54
N SER A 319 -25.67 4.85 6.21
CA SER A 319 -26.88 4.72 7.02
C SER A 319 -28.01 5.55 6.43
N GLU A 320 -29.22 5.00 6.42
CA GLU A 320 -30.43 5.72 5.97
C GLU A 320 -30.72 6.96 6.82
N HIS A 321 -30.29 6.98 8.07
CA HIS A 321 -30.52 8.10 8.99
C HIS A 321 -29.27 8.93 9.29
N GLY A 322 -28.08 8.33 9.17
CA GLY A 322 -26.82 8.98 9.47
C GLY A 322 -26.13 9.62 8.27
N THR A 323 -26.21 9.01 7.08
CA THR A 323 -25.55 9.53 5.87
C THR A 323 -26.47 10.52 5.16
N ARG A 324 -25.98 11.74 4.91
CA ARG A 324 -26.75 12.77 4.19
C ARG A 324 -26.26 12.88 2.76
N TRP A 325 -27.05 12.42 1.80
CA TRP A 325 -26.68 12.41 0.39
C TRP A 325 -27.08 13.70 -0.35
N PRO A 326 -26.42 14.03 -1.49
CA PRO A 326 -26.90 15.08 -2.39
C PRO A 326 -28.33 14.83 -2.84
N ALA A 327 -29.14 15.89 -2.93
CA ALA A 327 -30.56 15.78 -3.31
C ALA A 327 -30.79 15.20 -4.73
N ALA A 328 -29.77 15.27 -5.59
CA ALA A 328 -29.82 14.77 -6.95
C ALA A 328 -29.46 13.27 -7.08
N LEU A 329 -28.93 12.65 -6.03
CA LEU A 329 -28.58 11.24 -6.02
C LEU A 329 -29.84 10.36 -5.96
N ASP A 330 -29.92 9.31 -6.78
CA ASP A 330 -31.04 8.36 -6.70
C ASP A 330 -30.87 7.36 -5.55
N LEU A 331 -31.41 7.68 -4.38
CA LEU A 331 -31.32 6.82 -3.19
C LEU A 331 -32.02 5.47 -3.36
N ASP A 332 -33.08 5.41 -4.16
CA ASP A 332 -33.80 4.17 -4.41
C ASP A 332 -32.93 3.21 -5.23
N ASP A 333 -32.17 3.74 -6.20
CA ASP A 333 -31.18 2.97 -6.94
C ASP A 333 -30.00 2.52 -6.08
N LEU A 334 -29.45 3.44 -5.29
CA LEU A 334 -28.36 3.12 -4.35
C LEU A 334 -28.78 1.99 -3.38
N ARG A 335 -30.01 2.04 -2.87
CA ARG A 335 -30.56 1.00 -1.99
C ARG A 335 -30.70 -0.34 -2.71
N ARG A 336 -31.17 -0.37 -3.97
CA ARG A 336 -31.25 -1.61 -4.77
C ARG A 336 -29.88 -2.27 -4.99
N ARG A 337 -28.82 -1.47 -5.09
CA ARG A 337 -27.44 -1.94 -5.26
C ARG A 337 -26.72 -2.22 -3.94
N SER A 338 -27.36 -1.98 -2.80
CA SER A 338 -26.79 -2.18 -1.47
C SER A 338 -27.35 -3.42 -0.77
N VAL A 339 -26.63 -3.90 0.25
CA VAL A 339 -27.10 -4.93 1.19
C VAL A 339 -27.14 -4.34 2.58
N GLU A 340 -28.23 -4.57 3.30
CA GLU A 340 -28.30 -4.19 4.70
C GLU A 340 -27.40 -5.12 5.54
N THR A 341 -26.53 -4.57 6.37
CA THR A 341 -25.59 -5.34 7.21
C THR A 341 -25.33 -4.63 8.54
N PRO A 342 -25.75 -5.21 9.69
CA PRO A 342 -26.62 -6.40 9.84
C PRO A 342 -28.06 -6.14 9.38
N ALA A 343 -28.84 -7.21 9.09
CA ALA A 343 -30.24 -7.07 8.71
C ALA A 343 -31.06 -6.35 9.81
N GLY A 344 -31.87 -5.37 9.43
CA GLY A 344 -32.66 -4.53 10.35
C GLY A 344 -31.88 -3.40 11.05
N SER A 345 -30.62 -3.15 10.69
CA SER A 345 -29.80 -2.07 11.26
C SER A 345 -29.95 -0.70 10.58
N ALA A 346 -30.62 -0.65 9.42
CA ALA A 346 -30.62 0.49 8.50
C ALA A 346 -29.22 0.97 8.07
N THR A 347 -28.21 0.10 8.21
CA THR A 347 -26.85 0.28 7.71
C THR A 347 -26.67 -0.61 6.48
N TRP A 348 -26.19 0.00 5.41
CA TRP A 348 -26.15 -0.57 4.07
C TRP A 348 -24.73 -0.55 3.53
N VAL A 349 -24.34 -1.62 2.85
CA VAL A 349 -23.07 -1.72 2.11
C VAL A 349 -23.37 -1.77 0.63
N VAL A 350 -22.84 -0.82 -0.13
CA VAL A 350 -22.98 -0.81 -1.59
C VAL A 350 -22.23 -2.00 -2.17
N ARG A 351 -22.88 -2.87 -2.96
CA ARG A 351 -22.21 -4.04 -3.55
C ARG A 351 -21.16 -3.62 -4.58
N ARG A 352 -21.59 -2.83 -5.58
CA ARG A 352 -20.77 -2.32 -6.69
C ARG A 352 -21.44 -1.14 -7.38
N GLY A 353 -20.63 -0.31 -8.02
CA GLY A 353 -21.06 0.63 -9.07
C GLY A 353 -20.92 2.09 -8.70
N THR A 354 -21.03 2.95 -9.71
CA THR A 354 -20.88 4.40 -9.59
C THR A 354 -22.16 5.09 -9.12
N ALA A 355 -22.03 6.26 -8.50
CA ALA A 355 -23.19 7.07 -8.11
C ALA A 355 -24.00 7.49 -9.36
N GLU A 356 -25.29 7.19 -9.35
CA GLU A 356 -26.23 7.59 -10.42
C GLU A 356 -27.09 8.75 -9.95
N PHE A 357 -27.24 9.75 -10.82
CA PHE A 357 -28.00 10.96 -10.55
C PHE A 357 -29.31 10.92 -11.31
N ARG A 358 -30.38 11.41 -10.68
CA ARG A 358 -31.66 11.56 -11.36
C ARG A 358 -31.50 12.60 -12.46
N GLU A 359 -31.75 12.22 -13.71
CA GLU A 359 -31.91 13.18 -14.79
C GLU A 359 -33.14 14.05 -14.49
N PHE A 360 -32.91 15.23 -13.94
CA PHE A 360 -33.95 16.25 -13.93
C PHE A 360 -34.06 16.75 -15.36
N ALA A 361 -35.11 16.29 -16.06
CA ALA A 361 -35.52 16.90 -17.31
C ALA A 361 -35.65 18.41 -17.09
N VAL A 362 -34.77 19.18 -17.70
CA VAL A 362 -34.87 20.64 -17.75
C VAL A 362 -36.13 20.94 -18.55
N LEU A 363 -37.20 21.37 -17.86
CA LEU A 363 -38.43 21.86 -18.46
C LEU A 363 -38.25 23.25 -19.05
#